data_AF-A0A371J5B6-F1
#
_entry.id   AF-A0A371J5B6-F1
#
_cell.length_a   1.000
_cell.length_b   1.000
_cell.length_c   1.000
_cell.angle_alpha   90.00
_cell.angle_beta   90.00
_cell.angle_gamma   90.00
#
_symmetry.space_group_name_H-M   'P 1'
#
loop_
_entity.id
_entity.type
_entity.pdbx_description
1 polymer ?
#
loop_
_entity_poly.entity_id
_entity_poly.type
_entity_poly.pdbx_seq_one_letter_code
_entity_poly.pdbx_strand_id
1 'polypeptide(L)'
;MGVNKMYKKRLRSIIISFMLVINLFIYTSTVSNAQEFVSVCVYSTSGALYQSVSVPYQSGDTAYSVLAKTGLGLSTTGGGGSLYVSSINGISEFDEGPASGWVYAVNGYKPDVSAGAYSVKAGDKIAWHYTVDYGSDIGSSISKLNSYVANNIKPEPKPEQKPETKPETSPESKPNSNNSNSQGSSNNSSKEESTNTSNSNNTNNSSDSKELSNNSTSSDNPNNSNDENTDKETETNDKSDSSEKSEEEKKEDIPDDLKENMEKARAAVKESYKVEINSQWEAMILSLLGEEVSKDYIETKIIKEIKANNGNYHTITELEKNLILLNILGYNTTDIEGVNLLESLITSENVEKQGSNGVIFALISLNSINEDIVNSMYDKKLDNAWSTDKLIETILSYQNEDGGFGLVKEKGSSIDITAMAISSLAKHIEDKDLKEVIDKALMFLENQYKENNGFISDGNLNSESLSQVIIALTYLDIDPSNFRGINLIEELFRFKTDENKFSHLLGQEFDNMATEQANLALIAYDKYLSGDGYLYENLDVETITTNIKDENEKIDDKESNNLLFASIGTISLCLIAYVVYRKKKNNIS
;
A
#
# COMPACT_ATOMS: atom_id res chain seq x y z
N MET A 1 25.81 -6.34 81.69
CA MET A 1 26.12 -5.27 80.70
C MET A 1 26.21 -5.72 79.23
N GLY A 2 26.44 -7.00 78.88
CA GLY A 2 26.69 -7.41 77.48
C GLY A 2 25.53 -7.24 76.48
N VAL A 3 24.29 -7.60 76.87
CA VAL A 3 23.12 -7.68 75.97
C VAL A 3 22.82 -6.36 75.26
N ASN A 4 22.88 -5.24 76.00
CA ASN A 4 22.58 -3.90 75.47
C ASN A 4 23.66 -3.42 74.46
N LYS A 5 24.88 -3.96 74.51
CA LYS A 5 25.95 -3.68 73.54
C LYS A 5 25.76 -4.48 72.23
N MET A 6 25.18 -5.67 72.32
CA MET A 6 24.87 -6.51 71.15
C MET A 6 23.67 -6.00 70.36
N TYR A 7 22.60 -5.57 71.05
CA TYR A 7 21.45 -4.91 70.41
C TYR A 7 21.85 -3.63 69.67
N LYS A 8 22.67 -2.77 70.30
CA LYS A 8 23.20 -1.55 69.67
C LYS A 8 24.12 -1.83 68.47
N LYS A 9 24.86 -2.95 68.43
CA LYS A 9 25.62 -3.37 67.25
C LYS A 9 24.70 -3.84 66.12
N ARG A 10 23.73 -4.71 66.39
CA ARG A 10 22.78 -5.20 65.36
C ARG A 10 21.91 -4.08 64.79
N LEU A 11 21.41 -3.18 65.64
CA LEU A 11 20.63 -2.02 65.18
C LEU A 11 21.48 -1.07 64.32
N ARG A 12 22.76 -0.86 64.65
CA ARG A 12 23.69 -0.09 63.80
C ARG A 12 23.96 -0.78 62.47
N SER A 13 24.18 -2.09 62.41
CA SER A 13 24.33 -2.80 61.14
C SER A 13 23.06 -2.71 60.29
N ILE A 14 21.87 -2.84 60.87
CA ILE A 14 20.61 -2.69 60.13
C ILE A 14 20.44 -1.26 59.60
N ILE A 15 20.68 -0.22 60.42
CA ILE A 15 20.60 1.18 59.97
C ILE A 15 21.67 1.49 58.90
N ILE A 16 22.88 0.94 59.01
CA ILE A 16 23.93 1.13 58.00
C ILE A 16 23.60 0.40 56.70
N SER A 17 23.07 -0.82 56.75
CA SER A 17 22.58 -1.53 55.55
C SER A 17 21.38 -0.83 54.93
N PHE A 18 20.44 -0.32 55.72
CA PHE A 18 19.28 0.44 55.24
C PHE A 18 19.71 1.79 54.64
N MET A 19 20.70 2.47 55.22
CA MET A 19 21.31 3.67 54.62
C MET A 19 22.18 3.36 53.41
N LEU A 20 22.80 2.18 53.29
CA LEU A 20 23.49 1.77 52.06
C LEU A 20 22.50 1.48 50.94
N VAL A 21 21.40 0.78 51.22
CA VAL A 21 20.31 0.55 50.27
C VAL A 21 19.64 1.88 49.88
N ILE A 22 19.38 2.78 50.83
CA ILE A 22 18.81 4.11 50.55
C ILE A 22 19.81 5.01 49.80
N ASN A 23 21.11 4.98 50.10
CA ASN A 23 22.08 5.71 49.27
C ASN A 23 22.22 5.11 47.87
N LEU A 24 22.05 3.80 47.70
CA LEU A 24 22.00 3.16 46.38
C LEU A 24 20.72 3.53 45.61
N PHE A 25 19.59 3.71 46.32
CA PHE A 25 18.31 4.16 45.74
C PHE A 25 18.27 5.68 45.45
N ILE A 26 18.98 6.49 46.23
CA ILE A 26 19.08 7.95 46.04
C ILE A 26 20.18 8.31 45.01
N TYR A 27 21.18 7.45 44.78
CA TYR A 27 22.11 7.61 43.65
C TYR A 27 21.51 7.26 42.28
N THR A 28 20.26 6.80 42.21
CA THR A 28 19.51 6.59 40.96
C THR A 28 18.31 7.53 40.84
N SER A 29 18.46 8.83 41.18
CA SER A 29 17.43 9.86 40.94
C SER A 29 17.97 11.28 40.69
N THR A 30 19.25 11.43 40.32
CA THR A 30 19.76 12.64 39.65
C THR A 30 20.74 12.29 38.54
N VAL A 31 20.35 11.37 37.65
CA VAL A 31 20.72 11.59 36.25
C VAL A 31 19.93 12.84 35.84
N SER A 32 20.64 13.91 35.50
CA SER A 32 20.03 14.97 34.72
C SER A 32 19.69 14.34 33.37
N ASN A 33 18.46 13.84 33.20
CA ASN A 33 17.94 13.59 31.86
C ASN A 33 18.03 14.93 31.14
N ALA A 34 19.01 15.05 30.24
CA ALA A 34 19.00 16.12 29.27
C ALA A 34 17.65 16.03 28.57
N GLN A 35 16.92 17.15 28.49
CA GLN A 35 15.65 17.14 27.78
C GLN A 35 15.97 16.76 26.33
N GLU A 36 15.49 15.61 25.90
CA GLU A 36 15.64 15.15 24.53
C GLU A 36 14.60 15.85 23.65
N PHE A 37 14.90 15.98 22.36
CA PHE A 37 14.06 16.73 21.42
C PHE A 37 13.91 15.97 20.10
N VAL A 38 12.80 16.23 19.41
CA VAL A 38 12.53 15.88 18.01
C VAL A 38 12.42 17.18 17.23
N SER A 39 12.98 17.24 16.02
CA SER A 39 12.85 18.42 15.15
C SER A 39 11.58 18.30 14.31
N VAL A 40 10.73 19.32 14.28
CA VAL A 40 9.52 19.34 13.42
C VAL A 40 9.54 20.55 12.49
N CYS A 41 9.22 20.33 11.23
CA CYS A 41 9.04 21.37 10.21
C CYS A 41 7.77 21.10 9.37
N VAL A 42 7.16 22.17 8.83
CA VAL A 42 5.92 22.08 8.04
C VAL A 42 6.02 22.95 6.79
N TYR A 43 5.70 22.38 5.64
CA TYR A 43 5.76 23.02 4.32
C TYR A 43 4.42 22.91 3.59
N SER A 44 4.05 23.98 2.88
CA SER A 44 3.02 23.98 1.85
C SER A 44 3.67 24.04 0.47
N THR A 45 2.85 23.94 -0.59
CA THR A 45 3.18 24.32 -1.98
C THR A 45 3.83 25.70 -2.09
N SER A 46 3.44 26.64 -1.22
CA SER A 46 3.96 28.01 -1.15
C SER A 46 5.27 28.14 -0.33
N GLY A 47 5.80 27.05 0.23
CA GLY A 47 7.02 27.02 1.04
C GLY A 47 6.77 26.76 2.53
N ALA A 48 7.77 27.06 3.37
CA ALA A 48 7.73 26.74 4.80
C ALA A 48 6.65 27.52 5.56
N LEU A 49 5.62 26.80 6.03
CA LEU A 49 4.63 27.34 6.98
C LEU A 49 5.21 27.42 8.40
N TYR A 50 6.09 26.48 8.75
CA TYR A 50 6.69 26.36 10.07
C TYR A 50 8.15 25.97 9.95
N GLN A 51 9.03 26.91 10.29
CA GLN A 51 10.49 26.70 10.29
C GLN A 51 10.88 25.77 11.44
N SER A 52 11.87 24.89 11.22
CA SER A 52 12.26 23.81 12.13
C SER A 52 12.29 24.19 13.62
N VAL A 53 11.44 23.54 14.43
CA VAL A 53 11.38 23.71 15.90
C VAL A 53 11.79 22.42 16.61
N SER A 54 12.60 22.54 17.67
CA SER A 54 12.89 21.45 18.60
C SER A 54 11.75 21.25 19.59
N VAL A 55 10.99 20.16 19.43
CA VAL A 55 9.87 19.78 20.29
C VAL A 55 10.36 18.81 21.38
N PRO A 56 10.03 19.02 22.67
CA PRO A 56 10.41 18.11 23.75
C PRO A 56 9.90 16.68 23.56
N TYR A 57 10.82 15.73 23.42
CA TYR A 57 10.54 14.31 23.31
C TYR A 57 10.13 13.71 24.66
N GLN A 58 9.18 12.79 24.63
CA GLN A 58 8.77 11.94 25.72
C GLN A 58 8.58 10.50 25.22
N SER A 59 8.97 9.51 26.02
CA SER A 59 8.82 8.09 25.67
C SER A 59 7.36 7.76 25.33
N GLY A 60 7.12 7.20 24.14
CA GLY A 60 5.79 6.91 23.63
C GLY A 60 5.16 8.05 22.82
N ASP A 61 5.90 9.12 22.52
CA ASP A 61 5.49 10.09 21.50
C ASP A 61 5.35 9.42 20.11
N THR A 62 4.43 9.96 19.32
CA THR A 62 4.20 9.60 17.92
C THR A 62 4.44 10.79 17.00
N ALA A 63 4.58 10.57 15.69
CA ALA A 63 4.77 11.67 14.74
C ALA A 63 3.67 12.74 14.84
N TYR A 64 2.43 12.32 15.13
CA TYR A 64 1.32 13.21 15.43
C TYR A 64 1.45 13.89 16.80
N SER A 65 1.80 13.19 17.89
CA SER A 65 1.87 13.83 19.22
C SER A 65 2.95 14.92 19.26
N VAL A 66 4.07 14.72 18.55
CA VAL A 66 5.11 15.74 18.39
C VAL A 66 4.61 16.90 17.54
N LEU A 67 3.88 16.67 16.44
CA LEU A 67 3.24 17.76 15.68
C LEU A 67 2.26 18.54 16.58
N ALA A 68 1.39 17.89 17.34
CA ALA A 68 0.43 18.54 18.22
C ALA A 68 1.11 19.43 19.29
N LYS A 69 2.28 19.02 19.79
CA LYS A 69 3.11 19.80 20.74
C LYS A 69 3.67 21.11 20.15
N THR A 70 3.65 21.32 18.84
CA THR A 70 4.07 22.60 18.20
C THR A 70 3.10 23.75 18.45
N GLY A 71 1.84 23.46 18.81
CA GLY A 71 0.78 24.46 18.96
C GLY A 71 0.19 24.98 17.63
N LEU A 72 0.48 24.33 16.51
CA LEU A 72 -0.18 24.59 15.22
C LEU A 72 -1.68 24.27 15.29
N GLY A 73 -2.46 24.94 14.44
CA GLY A 73 -3.90 24.67 14.32
C GLY A 73 -4.12 23.38 13.52
N LEU A 74 -4.40 22.27 14.19
CA LEU A 74 -4.57 20.96 13.55
C LEU A 74 -6.05 20.58 13.44
N SER A 75 -6.41 19.96 12.31
CA SER A 75 -7.59 19.10 12.19
C SER A 75 -7.15 17.68 11.90
N THR A 76 -7.90 16.71 12.40
CA THR A 76 -7.59 15.28 12.28
C THR A 76 -8.85 14.48 11.98
N THR A 77 -8.65 13.35 11.30
CA THR A 77 -9.66 12.30 11.09
C THR A 77 -9.11 10.97 11.63
N GLY A 78 -9.99 10.03 11.97
CA GLY A 78 -9.60 8.79 12.65
C GLY A 78 -9.11 9.01 14.10
N GLY A 79 -8.35 8.06 14.64
CA GLY A 79 -7.85 8.16 16.02
C GLY A 79 -6.89 7.03 16.40
N GLY A 80 -6.00 7.30 17.36
CA GLY A 80 -4.96 6.32 17.75
C GLY A 80 -4.09 5.94 16.56
N GLY A 81 -3.98 4.63 16.28
CA GLY A 81 -3.17 4.09 15.19
C GLY A 81 -3.67 4.40 13.77
N SER A 82 -4.88 4.93 13.59
CA SER A 82 -5.43 5.36 12.28
C SER A 82 -5.56 6.87 12.14
N LEU A 83 -4.92 7.66 13.02
CA LEU A 83 -5.06 9.11 13.01
C LEU A 83 -4.35 9.74 11.80
N TYR A 84 -5.14 10.38 10.95
CA TYR A 84 -4.68 11.22 9.84
C TYR A 84 -4.83 12.71 10.21
N VAL A 85 -3.92 13.55 9.70
CA VAL A 85 -3.93 15.01 9.93
C VAL A 85 -4.53 15.67 8.70
N SER A 86 -5.83 15.95 8.75
CA SER A 86 -6.58 16.51 7.63
C SER A 86 -6.35 18.01 7.41
N SER A 87 -5.81 18.74 8.38
CA SER A 87 -5.45 20.17 8.19
C SER A 87 -4.32 20.60 9.10
N ILE A 88 -3.43 21.47 8.60
CA ILE A 88 -2.41 22.17 9.39
C ILE A 88 -2.47 23.66 9.07
N ASN A 89 -2.68 24.48 10.10
CA ASN A 89 -2.85 25.94 10.02
C ASN A 89 -3.91 26.42 9.01
N GLY A 90 -4.95 25.61 8.78
CA GLY A 90 -6.07 25.96 7.91
C GLY A 90 -5.84 25.70 6.41
N ILE A 91 -4.75 25.03 6.04
CA ILE A 91 -4.61 24.34 4.76
C ILE A 91 -5.01 22.89 4.98
N SER A 92 -6.07 22.47 4.31
CA SER A 92 -6.76 21.20 4.52
C SER A 92 -6.50 20.23 3.36
N GLU A 93 -6.68 18.93 3.59
CA GLU A 93 -6.82 17.97 2.50
C GLU A 93 -7.86 18.45 1.48
N PHE A 94 -7.59 18.18 0.21
CA PHE A 94 -8.38 18.55 -0.96
C PHE A 94 -8.44 20.04 -1.35
N ASP A 95 -7.86 20.98 -0.59
CA ASP A 95 -7.84 22.42 -0.91
C ASP A 95 -7.17 22.76 -2.28
N GLU A 96 -6.25 21.92 -2.77
CA GLU A 96 -5.57 22.07 -4.08
C GLU A 96 -5.91 20.92 -5.06
N GLY A 97 -6.96 20.12 -4.77
CA GLY A 97 -7.46 19.05 -5.64
C GLY A 97 -7.57 17.68 -4.94
N PRO A 98 -8.23 16.67 -5.55
CA PRO A 98 -8.53 15.39 -4.89
C PRO A 98 -7.29 14.56 -4.48
N ALA A 99 -6.10 14.91 -5.00
CA ALA A 99 -4.82 14.31 -4.63
C ALA A 99 -4.03 15.11 -3.58
N SER A 100 -4.55 16.27 -3.14
CA SER A 100 -3.87 17.16 -2.20
C SER A 100 -4.16 16.83 -0.74
N GLY A 101 -3.14 16.90 0.11
CA GLY A 101 -3.23 16.41 1.48
C GLY A 101 -1.94 16.55 2.27
N TRP A 102 -1.93 16.08 3.51
CA TRP A 102 -0.76 16.13 4.38
C TRP A 102 -0.07 14.79 4.46
N VAL A 103 1.20 14.75 4.07
CA VAL A 103 2.09 13.62 4.33
C VAL A 103 3.19 14.03 5.30
N TYR A 104 3.82 13.04 5.94
CA TYR A 104 4.97 13.25 6.79
C TYR A 104 6.11 12.29 6.44
N ALA A 105 7.34 12.74 6.69
CA ALA A 105 8.53 11.91 6.63
C ALA A 105 9.30 12.01 7.96
N VAL A 106 9.98 10.94 8.35
CA VAL A 106 10.86 10.87 9.52
C VAL A 106 12.26 10.50 9.06
N ASN A 107 13.24 11.35 9.39
CA ASN A 107 14.66 11.20 9.00
C ASN A 107 14.89 11.05 7.48
N GLY A 108 13.95 11.51 6.65
CA GLY A 108 14.01 11.44 5.18
C GLY A 108 13.18 10.32 4.55
N TYR A 109 12.63 9.39 5.35
CA TYR A 109 11.75 8.30 4.90
C TYR A 109 10.27 8.62 5.17
N LYS A 110 9.37 8.36 4.21
CA LYS A 110 7.91 8.49 4.36
C LYS A 110 7.37 7.17 4.94
N PRO A 111 6.87 7.11 6.18
CA PRO A 111 6.39 5.85 6.73
C PRO A 111 5.00 5.47 6.20
N ASP A 112 4.80 4.21 5.86
CA ASP A 112 3.53 3.64 5.39
C ASP A 112 2.50 3.39 6.51
N VAL A 113 2.64 4.10 7.63
CA VAL A 113 1.75 4.05 8.79
C VAL A 113 1.27 5.44 9.17
N SER A 114 0.09 5.55 9.77
CA SER A 114 -0.44 6.85 10.19
C SER A 114 0.50 7.57 11.16
N ALA A 115 0.46 8.90 11.19
CA ALA A 115 1.25 9.68 12.13
C ALA A 115 0.86 9.40 13.61
N GLY A 116 -0.34 8.86 13.85
CA GLY A 116 -0.75 8.37 15.16
C GLY A 116 -0.21 6.99 15.55
N ALA A 117 0.30 6.20 14.59
CA ALA A 117 0.93 4.90 14.83
C ALA A 117 2.46 4.98 14.92
N TYR A 118 3.12 5.84 14.13
CA TYR A 118 4.58 5.92 14.10
C TYR A 118 5.16 6.42 15.42
N SER A 119 5.83 5.54 16.17
CA SER A 119 6.52 5.87 17.41
C SER A 119 7.88 6.50 17.14
N VAL A 120 8.11 7.70 17.66
CA VAL A 120 9.34 8.48 17.40
C VAL A 120 10.40 8.25 18.48
N LYS A 121 11.64 8.62 18.17
CA LYS A 121 12.81 8.53 19.05
C LYS A 121 13.44 9.91 19.26
N ALA A 122 14.17 10.06 20.36
CA ALA A 122 15.00 11.22 20.61
C ALA A 122 15.96 11.49 19.44
N GLY A 123 15.98 12.74 18.95
CA GLY A 123 16.81 13.16 17.82
C GLY A 123 16.18 13.00 16.43
N ASP A 124 14.99 12.41 16.33
CA ASP A 124 14.27 12.28 15.05
C ASP A 124 13.96 13.65 14.43
N LYS A 125 13.81 13.65 13.10
CA LYS A 125 13.52 14.82 12.28
C LYS A 125 12.28 14.56 11.46
N ILE A 126 11.19 15.23 11.80
CA ILE A 126 9.87 15.05 11.22
C ILE A 126 9.56 16.21 10.29
N ALA A 127 9.09 15.86 9.10
CA ALA A 127 8.86 16.76 8.00
C ALA A 127 7.42 16.61 7.49
N TRP A 128 6.57 17.58 7.80
CA TRP A 128 5.22 17.62 7.25
C TRP A 128 5.20 18.43 5.97
N HIS A 129 4.56 17.89 4.94
CA HIS A 129 4.47 18.51 3.64
C HIS A 129 3.05 18.40 3.12
N TYR A 130 2.53 19.50 2.61
CA TYR A 130 1.34 19.50 1.79
C TYR A 130 1.73 19.02 0.40
N THR A 131 1.14 17.91 -0.04
CA THR A 131 1.23 17.38 -1.40
C THR A 131 0.06 17.91 -2.22
N VAL A 132 0.22 17.98 -3.53
CA VAL A 132 -0.89 18.08 -4.51
C VAL A 132 -1.08 16.80 -5.33
N ASP A 133 -0.32 15.75 -5.03
CA ASP A 133 -0.13 14.55 -5.84
C ASP A 133 0.31 13.33 -4.98
N TYR A 134 -0.43 13.03 -3.90
CA TYR A 134 -0.23 11.89 -2.97
C TYR A 134 1.16 11.70 -2.32
N GLY A 135 2.10 12.59 -2.59
CA GLY A 135 3.49 12.61 -2.12
C GLY A 135 4.54 12.68 -3.22
N SER A 136 4.20 12.40 -4.48
CA SER A 136 5.17 12.32 -5.60
C SER A 136 5.85 13.67 -5.88
N ASP A 137 5.12 14.78 -5.77
CA ASP A 137 5.62 16.14 -5.94
C ASP A 137 6.70 16.56 -4.91
N ILE A 138 6.83 15.83 -3.79
CA ILE A 138 7.61 16.24 -2.62
C ILE A 138 9.08 15.77 -2.67
N GLY A 139 9.47 14.88 -3.59
CA GLY A 139 10.87 14.39 -3.67
C GLY A 139 11.92 15.53 -3.78
N SER A 140 11.59 16.60 -4.50
CA SER A 140 12.46 17.79 -4.61
C SER A 140 12.43 18.71 -3.38
N SER A 141 11.45 18.55 -2.48
CA SER A 141 11.26 19.35 -1.27
C SER A 141 11.85 18.67 -0.04
N ILE A 142 11.73 17.34 0.07
CA ILE A 142 12.43 16.53 1.09
C ILE A 142 13.95 16.61 0.91
N SER A 143 14.47 16.63 -0.32
CA SER A 143 15.90 16.82 -0.59
C SER A 143 16.41 18.24 -0.25
N LYS A 144 15.60 19.29 -0.52
CA LYS A 144 15.85 20.66 -0.03
C LYS A 144 15.83 20.70 1.50
N LEU A 145 14.94 19.96 2.16
CA LEU A 145 14.89 19.86 3.62
C LEU A 145 16.11 19.15 4.19
N ASN A 146 16.52 17.99 3.65
CA ASN A 146 17.74 17.30 4.08
C ASN A 146 18.96 18.22 3.97
N SER A 147 19.03 19.00 2.88
CA SER A 147 20.04 20.05 2.68
C SER A 147 19.92 21.20 3.70
N TYR A 148 18.70 21.67 3.99
CA TYR A 148 18.45 22.75 4.96
C TYR A 148 18.81 22.31 6.41
N VAL A 149 18.41 21.10 6.79
CA VAL A 149 18.73 20.46 8.08
C VAL A 149 20.24 20.28 8.24
N ALA A 150 20.93 19.75 7.23
CA ALA A 150 22.38 19.55 7.27
C ALA A 150 23.16 20.87 7.40
N ASN A 151 22.64 21.95 6.79
CA ASN A 151 23.28 23.26 6.80
C ASN A 151 22.96 24.10 8.05
N ASN A 152 21.80 23.91 8.69
CA ASN A 152 21.33 24.76 9.79
C ASN A 152 21.32 24.09 11.18
N ILE A 153 21.42 22.76 11.27
CA ILE A 153 21.57 22.03 12.55
C ILE A 153 23.02 21.54 12.67
N LYS A 154 23.88 22.33 13.33
CA LYS A 154 25.20 21.85 13.76
C LYS A 154 25.01 20.88 14.94
N PRO A 155 25.78 19.76 15.02
CA PRO A 155 25.75 18.89 16.18
C PRO A 155 26.23 19.64 17.42
N GLU A 156 25.63 19.32 18.58
CA GLU A 156 26.08 19.87 19.86
C GLU A 156 27.56 19.53 20.15
N PRO A 157 28.29 20.42 20.84
CA PRO A 157 29.66 20.13 21.24
C PRO A 157 29.69 18.95 22.22
N LYS A 158 30.36 17.88 21.80
CA LYS A 158 30.58 16.66 22.60
C LYS A 158 31.20 17.03 23.96
N PRO A 159 30.68 16.55 25.10
CA PRO A 159 31.20 16.93 26.43
C PRO A 159 32.67 16.53 26.57
N GLU A 160 33.49 17.45 27.07
CA GLU A 160 34.94 17.28 27.19
C GLU A 160 35.32 16.07 28.05
N GLN A 161 36.10 15.15 27.48
CA GLN A 161 36.81 14.16 28.29
C GLN A 161 37.92 14.86 29.07
N LYS A 162 37.80 14.85 30.40
CA LYS A 162 38.83 15.32 31.32
C LYS A 162 40.10 14.47 31.13
N PRO A 163 41.27 15.08 30.80
CA PRO A 163 42.43 14.30 30.37
C PRO A 163 43.09 13.52 31.50
N GLU A 164 43.45 12.27 31.23
CA GLU A 164 44.38 11.49 32.06
C GLU A 164 45.79 12.06 31.94
N THR A 165 46.52 12.11 33.05
CA THR A 165 47.84 12.77 33.15
C THR A 165 48.99 11.77 33.18
N LYS A 166 49.89 11.85 32.18
CA LYS A 166 51.32 11.45 32.31
C LYS A 166 52.18 11.90 31.11
N PRO A 167 53.52 11.98 31.24
CA PRO A 167 54.19 13.15 31.82
C PRO A 167 55.10 13.90 30.81
N GLU A 168 55.70 14.99 31.26
CA GLU A 168 56.51 15.96 30.50
C GLU A 168 57.71 15.37 29.72
N THR A 169 58.08 16.02 28.60
CA THR A 169 59.48 16.45 28.37
C THR A 169 59.64 17.52 27.27
N SER A 170 60.12 18.70 27.69
CA SER A 170 60.88 19.79 27.02
C SER A 170 60.64 20.32 25.58
N PRO A 171 61.02 21.60 25.30
CA PRO A 171 60.61 22.36 24.11
C PRO A 171 61.77 22.82 23.18
N GLU A 172 61.43 23.29 21.97
CA GLU A 172 62.06 24.33 21.10
C GLU A 172 61.56 24.14 19.65
N SER A 173 61.47 25.11 18.73
CA SER A 173 61.66 26.57 18.76
C SER A 173 60.90 27.24 17.58
N LYS A 174 60.62 28.54 17.68
CA LYS A 174 60.32 29.49 16.57
C LYS A 174 61.66 30.12 16.09
N PRO A 175 61.80 30.81 14.92
CA PRO A 175 60.85 31.83 14.43
C PRO A 175 60.82 32.18 12.91
N ASN A 176 59.93 33.17 12.59
CA ASN A 176 60.07 34.22 11.54
C ASN A 176 59.95 33.85 10.05
N SER A 177 59.51 34.76 9.14
CA SER A 177 59.32 36.23 9.26
C SER A 177 58.16 36.80 8.40
N ASN A 178 57.61 37.94 8.84
CA ASN A 178 57.30 39.22 8.13
C ASN A 178 56.64 39.20 6.71
N ASN A 179 55.83 40.18 6.28
CA ASN A 179 55.28 41.43 6.86
C ASN A 179 54.02 41.81 6.02
N SER A 180 52.90 42.28 6.60
CA SER A 180 52.55 43.71 6.82
C SER A 180 52.53 44.59 5.54
N ASN A 181 51.59 45.51 5.29
CA ASN A 181 50.51 46.08 6.11
C ASN A 181 49.49 46.80 5.16
N SER A 182 48.19 46.90 5.48
CA SER A 182 47.52 48.05 6.16
C SER A 182 47.51 49.36 5.33
N GLN A 183 46.50 50.23 5.29
CA GLN A 183 45.40 50.51 6.24
C GLN A 183 44.31 51.37 5.58
N GLY A 184 43.09 51.42 6.13
CA GLY A 184 42.10 52.46 5.76
C GLY A 184 40.67 52.15 6.24
N SER A 185 40.27 52.69 7.39
CA SER A 185 38.94 52.51 7.98
C SER A 185 38.31 53.86 8.32
N SER A 186 36.98 54.01 8.14
CA SER A 186 36.11 54.77 9.05
C SER A 186 34.61 54.68 8.72
N ASN A 187 33.83 54.71 9.79
CA ASN A 187 32.37 54.87 9.98
C ASN A 187 31.73 56.01 9.11
N ASN A 188 30.40 56.19 8.98
CA ASN A 188 29.36 56.05 10.01
C ASN A 188 27.89 56.14 9.49
N SER A 189 26.96 55.51 10.21
CA SER A 189 25.56 55.94 10.54
C SER A 189 24.39 56.04 9.52
N SER A 190 23.30 55.33 9.90
CA SER A 190 21.85 55.71 9.97
C SER A 190 20.93 55.91 8.75
N LYS A 191 19.81 55.14 8.76
CA LYS A 191 18.35 55.48 8.60
C LYS A 191 17.89 56.41 7.45
N GLU A 192 16.68 56.31 6.88
CA GLU A 192 15.37 55.80 7.37
C GLU A 192 14.42 55.39 6.20
N GLU A 193 13.22 54.87 6.50
CA GLU A 193 12.16 54.44 5.54
C GLU A 193 11.50 55.65 4.82
N SER A 194 10.82 55.55 3.66
CA SER A 194 9.45 55.01 3.55
C SER A 194 8.76 55.25 2.16
N THR A 195 7.96 54.26 1.74
CA THR A 195 6.66 54.26 1.01
C THR A 195 6.34 55.11 -0.25
N ASN A 196 5.78 54.40 -1.27
CA ASN A 196 4.64 54.73 -2.17
C ASN A 196 4.67 56.03 -3.04
N THR A 197 4.08 56.12 -4.26
CA THR A 197 2.86 55.49 -4.81
C THR A 197 2.81 55.60 -6.35
N SER A 198 1.98 54.78 -7.03
CA SER A 198 1.26 55.02 -8.31
C SER A 198 1.91 55.74 -9.51
N ASN A 199 1.82 55.16 -10.73
CA ASN A 199 0.68 55.44 -11.63
C ASN A 199 0.59 54.52 -12.88
N SER A 200 -0.59 54.50 -13.50
CA SER A 200 -0.96 53.72 -14.70
C SER A 200 -0.91 54.53 -16.00
N ASN A 201 -0.86 53.86 -17.17
CA ASN A 201 -1.55 54.29 -18.40
C ASN A 201 -1.60 53.18 -19.50
N ASN A 202 -2.83 52.75 -19.84
CA ASN A 202 -3.47 52.75 -21.19
C ASN A 202 -2.78 52.06 -22.41
N THR A 203 -3.50 51.44 -23.38
CA THR A 203 -4.96 51.39 -23.68
C THR A 203 -5.35 50.25 -24.67
N ASN A 204 -6.48 49.58 -24.38
CA ASN A 204 -7.65 49.27 -25.23
C ASN A 204 -7.66 48.45 -26.56
N ASN A 205 -8.77 47.69 -26.64
CA ASN A 205 -9.57 47.20 -27.79
C ASN A 205 -9.24 45.84 -28.45
N SER A 206 -10.20 45.00 -28.91
CA SER A 206 -11.57 44.59 -28.46
C SER A 206 -12.29 43.94 -29.67
N SER A 207 -12.99 42.80 -29.48
CA SER A 207 -14.22 42.33 -30.21
C SER A 207 -14.15 42.17 -31.76
N ASP A 208 -14.87 41.27 -32.46
CA ASP A 208 -15.76 40.17 -32.06
C ASP A 208 -15.93 39.14 -33.22
N SER A 209 -16.59 38.03 -32.89
CA SER A 209 -17.20 36.97 -33.71
C SER A 209 -17.80 37.31 -35.10
N LYS A 210 -17.74 36.35 -36.05
CA LYS A 210 -18.94 35.68 -36.65
C LYS A 210 -18.68 34.60 -37.72
N GLU A 211 -19.70 33.75 -37.88
CA GLU A 211 -19.87 32.64 -38.85
C GLU A 211 -19.99 33.11 -40.31
N LEU A 212 -19.76 32.22 -41.29
CA LEU A 212 -20.82 31.77 -42.23
C LEU A 212 -20.37 30.65 -43.20
N SER A 213 -21.36 30.07 -43.87
CA SER A 213 -21.37 28.74 -44.50
C SER A 213 -21.43 28.72 -46.04
N ASN A 214 -21.16 27.53 -46.61
CA ASN A 214 -21.75 26.92 -47.83
C ASN A 214 -21.11 27.07 -49.23
N ASN A 215 -21.06 25.89 -49.88
CA ASN A 215 -21.37 25.56 -51.29
C ASN A 215 -20.28 25.34 -52.36
N SER A 216 -19.92 24.04 -52.53
CA SER A 216 -20.20 23.17 -53.71
C SER A 216 -19.85 23.60 -55.15
N THR A 217 -19.08 22.75 -55.87
CA THR A 217 -19.28 22.14 -57.22
C THR A 217 -17.94 21.51 -57.68
N SER A 218 -17.76 20.20 -57.92
CA SER A 218 -18.33 19.23 -58.89
C SER A 218 -17.51 19.05 -60.18
N SER A 219 -16.95 17.84 -60.39
CA SER A 219 -16.74 17.12 -61.66
C SER A 219 -16.09 15.77 -61.31
N ASP A 220 -16.81 14.65 -61.37
CA ASP A 220 -17.20 13.86 -62.56
C ASP A 220 -16.07 12.95 -63.11
N ASN A 221 -16.05 11.69 -62.64
CA ASN A 221 -16.47 10.44 -63.35
C ASN A 221 -16.08 10.26 -64.86
N PRO A 222 -16.18 9.05 -65.50
CA PRO A 222 -16.77 7.79 -65.02
C PRO A 222 -16.09 6.47 -65.48
N ASN A 223 -16.82 5.35 -65.25
CA ASN A 223 -16.81 4.05 -65.95
C ASN A 223 -15.73 3.01 -65.55
N ASN A 224 -15.96 1.68 -65.51
CA ASN A 224 -17.16 0.81 -65.55
C ASN A 224 -16.68 -0.67 -65.30
N SER A 225 -17.48 -1.70 -65.00
CA SER A 225 -18.87 -1.88 -64.48
C SER A 225 -19.21 -3.39 -64.44
N ASN A 226 -20.35 -3.77 -63.84
CA ASN A 226 -21.14 -5.00 -64.10
C ASN A 226 -20.57 -6.37 -63.62
N ASP A 227 -21.37 -7.35 -63.17
CA ASP A 227 -22.74 -7.31 -62.60
C ASP A 227 -23.14 -8.66 -61.95
N GLU A 228 -24.33 -8.69 -61.34
CA GLU A 228 -25.25 -9.85 -61.19
C GLU A 228 -24.91 -11.07 -60.30
N ASN A 229 -25.49 -11.05 -59.09
CA ASN A 229 -26.36 -12.07 -58.46
C ASN A 229 -26.56 -13.45 -59.15
N THR A 230 -26.62 -14.52 -58.34
CA THR A 230 -27.81 -15.42 -58.28
C THR A 230 -27.85 -16.30 -57.03
N ASP A 231 -29.06 -16.60 -56.53
CA ASP A 231 -29.33 -17.48 -55.38
C ASP A 231 -29.15 -18.98 -55.69
N LYS A 232 -28.75 -19.80 -54.70
CA LYS A 232 -29.60 -20.86 -54.09
C LYS A 232 -28.93 -21.83 -53.10
N GLU A 233 -29.61 -21.99 -51.97
CA GLU A 233 -29.96 -23.21 -51.22
C GLU A 233 -29.06 -24.49 -51.20
N THR A 234 -28.88 -24.96 -49.96
CA THR A 234 -28.88 -26.36 -49.46
C THR A 234 -27.65 -27.28 -49.54
N GLU A 235 -27.27 -27.68 -48.31
CA GLU A 235 -27.02 -29.06 -47.82
C GLU A 235 -25.60 -29.66 -47.69
N THR A 236 -25.38 -30.14 -46.46
CA THR A 236 -24.55 -31.26 -46.00
C THR A 236 -23.03 -31.13 -45.98
N ASN A 237 -22.52 -31.05 -44.74
CA ASN A 237 -21.46 -31.90 -44.17
C ASN A 237 -20.42 -32.48 -45.14
N ASP A 238 -19.16 -32.06 -44.94
CA ASP A 238 -18.13 -33.08 -44.74
C ASP A 238 -17.16 -32.67 -43.62
N LYS A 239 -16.64 -33.67 -42.89
CA LYS A 239 -15.73 -33.45 -41.76
C LYS A 239 -14.30 -33.43 -42.24
N SER A 240 -13.60 -32.31 -42.08
CA SER A 240 -12.13 -32.31 -42.01
C SER A 240 -11.70 -32.07 -40.56
N ASP A 241 -11.35 -33.16 -39.89
CA ASP A 241 -10.63 -33.17 -38.62
C ASP A 241 -9.24 -32.56 -38.84
N SER A 242 -9.04 -31.34 -38.32
CA SER A 242 -7.74 -30.70 -38.21
C SER A 242 -7.53 -30.24 -36.77
N SER A 243 -7.27 -31.21 -35.90
CA SER A 243 -6.62 -30.96 -34.62
C SER A 243 -5.22 -30.39 -34.87
N GLU A 244 -5.13 -29.07 -35.04
CA GLU A 244 -3.89 -28.33 -34.87
C GLU A 244 -3.46 -28.49 -33.41
N LYS A 245 -2.62 -29.50 -33.21
CA LYS A 245 -1.93 -29.74 -31.96
C LYS A 245 -0.91 -28.62 -31.81
N SER A 246 -1.22 -27.63 -30.99
CA SER A 246 -0.27 -26.60 -30.58
C SER A 246 1.03 -27.28 -30.15
N GLU A 247 2.13 -26.91 -30.79
CA GLU A 247 3.44 -27.30 -30.32
C GLU A 247 3.69 -26.49 -29.04
N GLU A 248 3.72 -27.17 -27.89
CA GLU A 248 4.19 -26.56 -26.63
C GLU A 248 5.63 -26.10 -26.87
N GLU A 249 5.82 -24.79 -27.08
CA GLU A 249 7.15 -24.20 -27.02
C GLU A 249 7.74 -24.53 -25.65
N LYS A 250 8.85 -25.25 -25.66
CA LYS A 250 9.61 -25.47 -24.43
C LYS A 250 10.06 -24.11 -23.92
N LYS A 251 9.49 -23.66 -22.80
CA LYS A 251 10.08 -22.63 -21.94
C LYS A 251 11.57 -22.98 -21.76
N GLU A 252 12.47 -22.04 -22.09
CA GLU A 252 13.90 -22.26 -21.88
C GLU A 252 14.17 -22.41 -20.37
N ASP A 253 15.09 -23.30 -20.01
CA ASP A 253 15.49 -23.44 -18.60
C ASP A 253 16.10 -22.13 -18.11
N ILE A 254 15.51 -21.56 -17.05
CA ILE A 254 15.97 -20.32 -16.40
C ILE A 254 17.46 -20.44 -16.06
N PRO A 255 18.30 -19.43 -16.37
CA PRO A 255 19.70 -19.43 -15.97
C PRO A 255 19.91 -19.70 -14.47
N ASP A 256 20.87 -20.57 -14.14
CA ASP A 256 21.14 -21.01 -12.75
C ASP A 256 21.40 -19.84 -11.79
N ASP A 257 22.06 -18.79 -12.27
CA ASP A 257 22.37 -17.57 -11.50
C ASP A 257 21.14 -16.67 -11.30
N LEU A 258 20.26 -16.59 -12.30
CA LEU A 258 18.97 -15.91 -12.18
C LEU A 258 18.08 -16.62 -11.14
N LYS A 259 18.03 -17.96 -11.20
CA LYS A 259 17.34 -18.80 -10.21
C LYS A 259 17.93 -18.65 -8.81
N GLU A 260 19.25 -18.59 -8.67
CA GLU A 260 19.91 -18.35 -7.37
C GLU A 260 19.58 -16.95 -6.81
N ASN A 261 19.51 -15.92 -7.66
CA ASN A 261 19.12 -14.56 -7.26
C ASN A 261 17.65 -14.48 -6.80
N MET A 262 16.75 -15.18 -7.49
CA MET A 262 15.34 -15.31 -7.11
C MET A 262 15.19 -15.99 -5.74
N GLU A 263 15.88 -17.11 -5.50
CA GLU A 263 15.88 -17.77 -4.18
C GLU A 263 16.42 -16.87 -3.06
N LYS A 264 17.51 -16.13 -3.31
CA LYS A 264 18.07 -15.19 -2.31
C LYS A 264 17.11 -14.06 -1.96
N ALA A 265 16.42 -13.50 -2.95
CA ALA A 265 15.42 -12.45 -2.72
C ALA A 265 14.26 -12.96 -1.85
N ARG A 266 13.67 -14.10 -2.24
CA ARG A 266 12.61 -14.77 -1.48
C ARG A 266 13.05 -15.17 -0.06
N ALA A 267 14.30 -15.62 0.10
CA ALA A 267 14.84 -15.97 1.41
C ALA A 267 14.96 -14.76 2.35
N ALA A 268 15.44 -13.62 1.84
CA ALA A 268 15.60 -12.40 2.63
C ALA A 268 14.27 -11.85 3.16
N VAL A 269 13.21 -11.83 2.33
CA VAL A 269 11.88 -11.40 2.78
C VAL A 269 11.24 -12.39 3.77
N LYS A 270 11.40 -13.70 3.55
CA LYS A 270 10.96 -14.72 4.50
C LYS A 270 11.63 -14.58 5.86
N GLU A 271 12.92 -14.24 5.91
CA GLU A 271 13.63 -13.99 7.16
C GLU A 271 13.12 -12.72 7.86
N SER A 272 12.95 -11.60 7.14
CA SER A 272 12.49 -10.35 7.77
C SER A 272 11.04 -10.39 8.23
N TYR A 273 10.11 -10.82 7.38
CA TYR A 273 8.67 -10.73 7.68
C TYR A 273 8.22 -11.74 8.75
N LYS A 274 8.98 -12.82 8.97
CA LYS A 274 8.76 -13.74 10.11
C LYS A 274 9.10 -13.13 11.46
N VAL A 275 9.91 -12.08 11.51
CA VAL A 275 10.26 -11.38 12.76
C VAL A 275 9.15 -10.40 13.14
N GLU A 276 8.69 -9.59 12.18
CA GLU A 276 7.62 -8.62 12.36
C GLU A 276 6.93 -8.38 11.01
N ILE A 277 5.59 -8.39 11.00
CA ILE A 277 4.76 -8.13 9.82
C ILE A 277 4.17 -6.72 9.96
N ASN A 278 4.49 -5.86 9.00
CA ASN A 278 4.21 -4.42 9.01
C ASN A 278 3.07 -4.04 8.05
N SER A 279 2.85 -4.80 6.97
CA SER A 279 1.83 -4.53 5.95
C SER A 279 1.02 -5.80 5.58
N GLN A 280 -0.14 -5.64 4.93
CA GLN A 280 -0.85 -6.80 4.36
C GLN A 280 -0.03 -7.47 3.24
N TRP A 281 0.83 -6.72 2.53
CA TRP A 281 1.65 -7.27 1.45
C TRP A 281 2.73 -8.20 1.98
N GLU A 282 3.41 -7.85 3.08
CA GLU A 282 4.37 -8.74 3.75
C GLU A 282 3.68 -10.06 4.18
N ALA A 283 2.44 -9.99 4.67
CA ALA A 283 1.64 -11.16 5.02
C ALA A 283 1.26 -12.02 3.79
N MET A 284 0.82 -11.40 2.69
CA MET A 284 0.53 -12.11 1.43
C MET A 284 1.79 -12.79 0.90
N ILE A 285 2.92 -12.09 0.86
CA ILE A 285 4.21 -12.62 0.37
C ILE A 285 4.65 -13.83 1.20
N LEU A 286 4.55 -13.79 2.53
CA LEU A 286 4.81 -14.96 3.37
C LEU A 286 3.93 -16.16 2.98
N SER A 287 2.62 -15.95 2.89
CA SER A 287 1.67 -17.02 2.57
C SER A 287 1.91 -17.61 1.17
N LEU A 288 2.13 -16.76 0.17
CA LEU A 288 2.41 -17.15 -1.22
C LEU A 288 3.76 -17.87 -1.37
N LEU A 289 4.71 -17.62 -0.46
CA LEU A 289 5.98 -18.36 -0.37
C LEU A 289 5.89 -19.64 0.48
N GLY A 290 4.68 -20.07 0.85
CA GLY A 290 4.41 -21.30 1.61
C GLY A 290 4.73 -21.21 3.11
N GLU A 291 4.81 -20.00 3.68
CA GLU A 291 5.14 -19.78 5.08
C GLU A 291 3.90 -19.43 5.92
N GLU A 292 3.83 -19.93 7.16
CA GLU A 292 2.71 -19.62 8.06
C GLU A 292 2.74 -18.14 8.49
N VAL A 293 1.67 -17.41 8.17
CA VAL A 293 1.43 -16.04 8.64
C VAL A 293 1.00 -16.08 10.11
N SER A 294 1.56 -15.18 10.93
CA SER A 294 1.28 -15.12 12.37
C SER A 294 -0.21 -14.93 12.66
N LYS A 295 -0.83 -15.89 13.37
CA LYS A 295 -2.23 -15.82 13.81
C LYS A 295 -2.49 -14.62 14.72
N ASP A 296 -1.53 -14.24 15.55
CA ASP A 296 -1.62 -13.05 16.40
C ASP A 296 -1.70 -11.76 15.56
N TYR A 297 -0.98 -11.68 14.43
CA TYR A 297 -1.12 -10.57 13.49
C TYR A 297 -2.52 -10.56 12.86
N ILE A 298 -2.99 -11.69 12.35
CA ILE A 298 -4.31 -11.78 11.70
C ILE A 298 -5.46 -11.47 12.69
N GLU A 299 -5.44 -12.05 13.89
CA GLU A 299 -6.47 -11.83 14.91
C GLU A 299 -6.42 -10.40 15.47
N THR A 300 -5.23 -9.88 15.84
CA THR A 300 -5.12 -8.61 16.59
C THR A 300 -5.05 -7.36 15.71
N LYS A 301 -4.63 -7.49 14.45
CA LYS A 301 -4.61 -6.40 13.46
C LYS A 301 -5.80 -6.51 12.51
N ILE A 302 -5.85 -7.56 11.69
CA ILE A 302 -6.78 -7.65 10.55
C ILE A 302 -8.22 -7.87 11.01
N ILE A 303 -8.52 -9.00 11.66
CA ILE A 303 -9.90 -9.37 12.07
C ILE A 303 -10.48 -8.36 13.06
N LYS A 304 -9.67 -7.93 14.04
CA LYS A 304 -10.09 -6.93 15.02
C LYS A 304 -10.46 -5.59 14.39
N GLU A 305 -9.76 -5.16 13.34
CA GLU A 305 -10.06 -3.93 12.61
C GLU A 305 -11.32 -4.06 11.74
N ILE A 306 -11.43 -5.16 10.97
CA ILE A 306 -12.64 -5.51 10.20
C ILE A 306 -13.88 -5.44 11.10
N LYS A 307 -13.79 -6.02 12.30
CA LYS A 307 -14.87 -6.01 13.29
C LYS A 307 -15.13 -4.63 13.89
N ALA A 308 -14.09 -3.87 14.22
CA ALA A 308 -14.22 -2.53 14.80
C ALA A 308 -14.91 -1.55 13.83
N ASN A 309 -14.65 -1.70 12.53
CA ASN A 309 -15.20 -0.84 11.48
C ASN A 309 -16.42 -1.47 10.74
N ASN A 310 -16.82 -2.69 11.12
CA ASN A 310 -17.88 -3.48 10.45
C ASN A 310 -17.68 -3.57 8.93
N GLY A 311 -16.44 -3.83 8.48
CA GLY A 311 -16.07 -3.94 7.07
C GLY A 311 -16.04 -2.62 6.28
N ASN A 312 -16.29 -1.48 6.92
CA ASN A 312 -16.26 -0.17 6.26
C ASN A 312 -14.88 0.47 6.37
N TYR A 313 -14.33 0.92 5.24
CA TYR A 313 -13.00 1.53 5.18
C TYR A 313 -13.05 2.92 4.53
N HIS A 314 -12.13 3.80 4.93
CA HIS A 314 -12.01 5.13 4.33
C HIS A 314 -11.38 5.04 2.94
N THR A 315 -10.26 4.31 2.81
CA THR A 315 -9.72 3.90 1.51
C THR A 315 -10.35 2.55 1.14
N ILE A 316 -10.79 2.39 -0.11
CA ILE A 316 -11.33 1.09 -0.54
C ILE A 316 -10.23 0.03 -0.63
N THR A 317 -9.00 0.47 -0.91
CA THR A 317 -7.80 -0.37 -0.99
C THR A 317 -7.43 -1.09 0.30
N GLU A 318 -7.84 -0.60 1.47
CA GLU A 318 -7.69 -1.34 2.75
C GLU A 318 -8.63 -2.56 2.79
N LEU A 319 -9.89 -2.39 2.35
CA LEU A 319 -10.88 -3.46 2.27
C LEU A 319 -10.42 -4.54 1.29
N GLU A 320 -10.04 -4.13 0.08
CA GLU A 320 -9.60 -5.00 -1.02
C GLU A 320 -8.37 -5.84 -0.61
N LYS A 321 -7.34 -5.21 -0.03
CA LYS A 321 -6.16 -5.94 0.48
C LYS A 321 -6.52 -6.92 1.59
N ASN A 322 -7.38 -6.54 2.53
CA ASN A 322 -7.82 -7.43 3.60
C ASN A 322 -8.59 -8.65 3.06
N LEU A 323 -9.44 -8.43 2.04
CA LEU A 323 -10.20 -9.48 1.37
C LEU A 323 -9.28 -10.45 0.61
N ILE A 324 -8.32 -9.93 -0.18
CA ILE A 324 -7.33 -10.75 -0.90
C ILE A 324 -6.49 -11.57 0.08
N LEU A 325 -5.96 -10.94 1.14
CA LEU A 325 -5.13 -11.60 2.16
C LEU A 325 -5.90 -12.73 2.85
N LEU A 326 -7.13 -12.48 3.29
CA LEU A 326 -7.95 -13.47 3.98
C LEU A 326 -8.34 -14.65 3.06
N ASN A 327 -8.60 -14.39 1.78
CA ASN A 327 -8.86 -15.43 0.79
C ASN A 327 -7.61 -16.31 0.51
N ILE A 328 -6.43 -15.70 0.36
CA ILE A 328 -5.15 -16.42 0.23
C ILE A 328 -4.89 -17.29 1.48
N LEU A 329 -5.26 -16.81 2.67
CA LEU A 329 -5.16 -17.55 3.93
C LEU A 329 -6.30 -18.57 4.18
N GLY A 330 -7.23 -18.73 3.24
CA GLY A 330 -8.34 -19.69 3.33
C GLY A 330 -9.44 -19.34 4.34
N TYR A 331 -9.56 -18.08 4.76
CA TYR A 331 -10.67 -17.60 5.59
C TYR A 331 -11.94 -17.42 4.74
N ASN A 332 -13.10 -17.67 5.34
CA ASN A 332 -14.38 -17.35 4.71
C ASN A 332 -14.62 -15.82 4.72
N THR A 333 -14.31 -15.15 3.61
CA THR A 333 -14.49 -13.70 3.44
C THR A 333 -15.96 -13.23 3.49
N THR A 334 -16.93 -14.16 3.50
CA THR A 334 -18.36 -13.87 3.71
C THR A 334 -18.79 -13.87 5.19
N ASP A 335 -17.96 -14.39 6.10
CA ASP A 335 -18.20 -14.37 7.55
C ASP A 335 -16.89 -14.24 8.36
N ILE A 336 -16.42 -13.00 8.50
CA ILE A 336 -15.30 -12.64 9.38
C ILE A 336 -15.87 -12.13 10.71
N GLU A 337 -16.08 -13.04 11.65
CA GLU A 337 -16.73 -12.79 12.96
C GLU A 337 -18.10 -12.06 12.86
N GLY A 338 -18.92 -12.42 11.87
CA GLY A 338 -20.21 -11.81 11.58
C GLY A 338 -20.16 -10.62 10.60
N VAL A 339 -18.99 -10.28 10.07
CA VAL A 339 -18.82 -9.25 9.03
C VAL A 339 -18.65 -9.91 7.66
N ASN A 340 -19.53 -9.58 6.73
CA ASN A 340 -19.43 -10.03 5.34
C ASN A 340 -18.58 -9.04 4.53
N LEU A 341 -17.29 -9.33 4.37
CA LEU A 341 -16.33 -8.41 3.76
C LEU A 341 -16.50 -8.32 2.24
N LEU A 342 -16.85 -9.43 1.58
CA LEU A 342 -17.19 -9.44 0.15
C LEU A 342 -18.45 -8.62 -0.14
N GLU A 343 -19.48 -8.69 0.71
CA GLU A 343 -20.67 -7.84 0.58
C GLU A 343 -20.30 -6.36 0.76
N SER A 344 -19.43 -6.07 1.74
CA SER A 344 -18.93 -4.71 2.01
C SER A 344 -18.19 -4.10 0.81
N LEU A 345 -17.44 -4.90 0.04
CA LEU A 345 -16.84 -4.46 -1.23
C LEU A 345 -17.92 -4.20 -2.30
N ILE A 346 -18.78 -5.21 -2.55
CA ILE A 346 -19.77 -5.18 -3.62
C ILE A 346 -20.76 -4.01 -3.46
N THR A 347 -21.14 -3.64 -2.24
CA THR A 347 -22.06 -2.50 -1.97
C THR A 347 -21.34 -1.18 -1.69
N SER A 348 -20.03 -1.09 -1.90
CA SER A 348 -19.26 0.10 -1.51
C SER A 348 -19.48 1.30 -2.44
N GLU A 349 -19.82 2.45 -1.85
CA GLU A 349 -19.83 3.76 -2.52
C GLU A 349 -18.41 4.34 -2.73
N ASN A 350 -17.36 3.66 -2.27
CA ASN A 350 -15.98 4.17 -2.27
C ASN A 350 -15.10 3.65 -3.44
N VAL A 351 -15.55 2.66 -4.22
CA VAL A 351 -14.71 1.95 -5.23
C VAL A 351 -14.02 2.90 -6.22
N GLU A 352 -14.77 3.83 -6.83
CA GLU A 352 -14.21 4.78 -7.82
C GLU A 352 -13.59 6.04 -7.17
N LYS A 353 -13.64 6.20 -5.83
CA LYS A 353 -13.11 7.41 -5.16
C LYS A 353 -11.59 7.54 -5.23
N GLN A 354 -10.88 6.42 -5.37
CA GLN A 354 -9.43 6.38 -5.62
C GLN A 354 -9.11 6.28 -7.12
N GLY A 355 -10.02 6.72 -8.00
CA GLY A 355 -9.88 6.59 -9.44
C GLY A 355 -9.93 5.13 -9.89
N SER A 356 -9.30 4.84 -11.03
CA SER A 356 -9.21 3.47 -11.56
C SER A 356 -8.54 2.49 -10.61
N ASN A 357 -7.63 2.95 -9.74
CA ASN A 357 -6.91 2.09 -8.80
C ASN A 357 -7.85 1.29 -7.88
N GLY A 358 -8.89 1.91 -7.33
CA GLY A 358 -9.90 1.19 -6.53
C GLY A 358 -10.73 0.23 -7.39
N VAL A 359 -11.16 0.65 -8.58
CA VAL A 359 -11.94 -0.22 -9.50
C VAL A 359 -11.12 -1.46 -9.93
N ILE A 360 -9.83 -1.29 -10.17
CA ILE A 360 -8.88 -2.35 -10.53
C ILE A 360 -8.69 -3.31 -9.35
N PHE A 361 -8.42 -2.80 -8.14
CA PHE A 361 -8.27 -3.66 -6.95
C PHE A 361 -9.57 -4.35 -6.54
N ALA A 362 -10.74 -3.75 -6.77
CA ALA A 362 -12.02 -4.41 -6.61
C ALA A 362 -12.16 -5.61 -7.57
N LEU A 363 -11.80 -5.46 -8.85
CA LEU A 363 -11.84 -6.57 -9.81
C LEU A 363 -10.80 -7.66 -9.47
N ILE A 364 -9.57 -7.29 -9.06
CA ILE A 364 -8.57 -8.25 -8.55
C ILE A 364 -9.10 -9.02 -7.32
N SER A 365 -9.78 -8.31 -6.41
CA SER A 365 -10.39 -8.90 -5.22
C SER A 365 -11.45 -9.95 -5.57
N LEU A 366 -12.36 -9.63 -6.51
CA LEU A 366 -13.34 -10.60 -6.99
C LEU A 366 -12.69 -11.78 -7.73
N ASN A 367 -11.72 -11.51 -8.62
CA ASN A 367 -11.00 -12.54 -9.37
C ASN A 367 -10.25 -13.54 -8.47
N SER A 368 -9.84 -13.12 -7.27
CA SER A 368 -9.15 -13.97 -6.28
C SER A 368 -10.09 -14.98 -5.59
N ILE A 369 -11.38 -14.66 -5.49
CA ILE A 369 -12.40 -15.48 -4.83
C ILE A 369 -13.00 -16.47 -5.84
N ASN A 370 -13.44 -17.63 -5.35
CA ASN A 370 -14.18 -18.60 -6.15
C ASN A 370 -15.47 -17.98 -6.75
N GLU A 371 -15.68 -18.17 -8.05
CA GLU A 371 -16.74 -17.50 -8.80
C GLU A 371 -18.16 -17.80 -8.28
N ASP A 372 -18.44 -19.03 -7.82
CA ASP A 372 -19.75 -19.40 -7.25
C ASP A 372 -20.06 -18.55 -6.00
N ILE A 373 -19.05 -18.23 -5.19
CA ILE A 373 -19.20 -17.38 -4.00
C ILE A 373 -19.54 -15.94 -4.42
N VAL A 374 -18.85 -15.40 -5.42
CA VAL A 374 -19.11 -14.06 -5.96
C VAL A 374 -20.52 -13.99 -6.59
N ASN A 375 -20.88 -14.96 -7.42
CA ASN A 375 -22.18 -15.04 -8.08
C ASN A 375 -23.34 -15.17 -7.06
N SER A 376 -23.15 -15.90 -5.95
CA SER A 376 -24.14 -16.00 -4.87
C SER A 376 -24.50 -14.66 -4.21
N MET A 377 -23.64 -13.64 -4.34
CA MET A 377 -23.89 -12.28 -3.84
C MET A 377 -24.76 -11.48 -4.79
N TYR A 378 -24.62 -11.69 -6.10
CA TYR A 378 -25.45 -11.03 -7.11
C TYR A 378 -26.89 -11.57 -7.09
N ASP A 379 -27.08 -12.85 -6.78
CA ASP A 379 -28.40 -13.45 -6.55
C ASP A 379 -29.21 -12.78 -5.43
N LYS A 380 -28.54 -12.18 -4.44
CA LYS A 380 -29.19 -11.40 -3.36
C LYS A 380 -29.84 -10.10 -3.86
N LYS A 381 -29.50 -9.63 -5.08
CA LYS A 381 -29.99 -8.38 -5.69
C LYS A 381 -29.78 -7.15 -4.81
N LEU A 382 -28.55 -7.00 -4.32
CA LEU A 382 -28.12 -5.88 -3.50
C LEU A 382 -28.21 -4.56 -4.28
N ASP A 383 -28.72 -3.51 -3.64
CA ASP A 383 -28.77 -2.18 -4.24
C ASP A 383 -27.35 -1.64 -4.51
N ASN A 384 -27.18 -0.92 -5.63
CA ASN A 384 -25.92 -0.30 -6.06
C ASN A 384 -24.71 -1.24 -6.28
N ALA A 385 -24.92 -2.56 -6.30
CA ALA A 385 -23.86 -3.56 -6.41
C ALA A 385 -22.83 -3.29 -7.53
N TRP A 386 -21.57 -3.59 -7.24
CA TRP A 386 -20.49 -3.71 -8.22
C TRP A 386 -20.45 -5.14 -8.76
N SER A 387 -21.06 -5.35 -9.94
CA SER A 387 -20.86 -6.57 -10.72
C SER A 387 -19.48 -6.58 -11.39
N THR A 388 -18.98 -7.77 -11.73
CA THR A 388 -17.80 -7.96 -12.58
C THR A 388 -17.87 -7.11 -13.84
N ASP A 389 -18.98 -7.20 -14.60
CA ASP A 389 -19.20 -6.41 -15.82
C ASP A 389 -19.09 -4.90 -15.58
N LYS A 390 -19.72 -4.39 -14.51
CA LYS A 390 -19.68 -2.95 -14.17
C LYS A 390 -18.28 -2.50 -13.78
N LEU A 391 -17.50 -3.33 -13.09
CA LEU A 391 -16.09 -3.05 -12.80
C LEU A 391 -15.26 -3.02 -14.09
N ILE A 392 -15.45 -4.00 -14.97
CA ILE A 392 -14.80 -4.07 -16.28
C ILE A 392 -15.14 -2.81 -17.11
N GLU A 393 -16.42 -2.53 -17.36
CA GLU A 393 -16.89 -1.32 -18.08
C GLU A 393 -16.30 -0.03 -17.49
N THR A 394 -16.22 0.04 -16.15
CA THR A 394 -15.65 1.20 -15.47
C THR A 394 -14.14 1.30 -15.72
N ILE A 395 -13.38 0.21 -15.62
CA ILE A 395 -11.94 0.16 -15.96
C ILE A 395 -11.73 0.59 -17.41
N LEU A 396 -12.50 0.06 -18.36
CA LEU A 396 -12.45 0.42 -19.78
C LEU A 396 -12.59 1.94 -19.99
N SER A 397 -13.43 2.62 -19.20
CA SER A 397 -13.61 4.08 -19.27
C SER A 397 -12.41 4.91 -18.79
N TYR A 398 -11.33 4.28 -18.30
CA TYR A 398 -10.06 4.92 -17.96
C TYR A 398 -8.96 4.71 -19.02
N GLN A 399 -9.21 3.95 -20.11
CA GLN A 399 -8.25 3.82 -21.21
C GLN A 399 -8.19 5.13 -22.01
N ASN A 400 -6.99 5.64 -22.27
CA ASN A 400 -6.75 6.84 -23.08
C ASN A 400 -6.48 6.46 -24.56
N GLU A 401 -6.43 7.45 -25.45
CA GLU A 401 -6.16 7.26 -26.89
C GLU A 401 -4.81 6.59 -27.20
N ASP A 402 -3.84 6.65 -26.28
CA ASP A 402 -2.53 6.00 -26.39
C ASP A 402 -2.56 4.49 -26.06
N GLY A 403 -3.72 3.95 -25.65
CA GLY A 403 -3.93 2.56 -25.26
C GLY A 403 -3.63 2.26 -23.78
N GLY A 404 -2.95 3.15 -23.07
CA GLY A 404 -2.71 2.99 -21.64
C GLY A 404 -3.91 3.41 -20.78
N PHE A 405 -3.86 3.10 -19.49
CA PHE A 405 -4.87 3.48 -18.51
C PHE A 405 -4.35 4.57 -17.57
N GLY A 406 -5.20 5.56 -17.27
CA GLY A 406 -4.91 6.62 -16.30
C GLY A 406 -5.52 6.36 -14.92
N LEU A 407 -4.93 6.96 -13.87
CA LEU A 407 -5.56 7.00 -12.53
C LEU A 407 -6.88 7.79 -12.56
N VAL A 408 -6.89 8.86 -13.36
CA VAL A 408 -8.04 9.75 -13.58
C VAL A 408 -8.34 9.78 -15.08
N LYS A 409 -9.63 9.69 -15.45
CA LYS A 409 -10.10 9.70 -16.84
C LYS A 409 -9.58 10.94 -17.56
N GLU A 410 -9.09 10.77 -18.79
CA GLU A 410 -8.59 11.84 -19.65
C GLU A 410 -7.41 12.66 -19.06
N LYS A 411 -6.64 12.09 -18.10
CA LYS A 411 -5.44 12.74 -17.51
C LYS A 411 -4.11 12.10 -17.92
N GLY A 412 -4.13 11.25 -18.95
CA GLY A 412 -2.95 10.53 -19.43
C GLY A 412 -2.76 9.20 -18.71
N SER A 413 -1.87 8.38 -19.27
CA SER A 413 -1.68 6.98 -18.88
C SER A 413 -0.49 6.80 -17.95
N SER A 414 -0.61 5.86 -17.00
CA SER A 414 0.47 5.43 -16.09
C SER A 414 0.87 4.00 -16.43
N ILE A 415 2.17 3.68 -16.32
CA ILE A 415 2.69 2.33 -16.49
C ILE A 415 2.08 1.39 -15.45
N ASP A 416 2.09 1.82 -14.18
CA ASP A 416 1.58 1.07 -13.03
C ASP A 416 0.08 0.76 -13.18
N ILE A 417 -0.72 1.79 -13.48
CA ILE A 417 -2.18 1.65 -13.67
C ILE A 417 -2.49 0.79 -14.90
N THR A 418 -1.75 0.94 -16.00
CA THR A 418 -1.93 0.12 -17.22
C THR A 418 -1.64 -1.35 -16.94
N ALA A 419 -0.54 -1.64 -16.24
CA ALA A 419 -0.15 -3.01 -15.90
C ALA A 419 -1.11 -3.67 -14.90
N MET A 420 -1.58 -2.93 -13.88
CA MET A 420 -2.60 -3.44 -12.97
C MET A 420 -3.97 -3.64 -13.66
N ALA A 421 -4.35 -2.77 -14.61
CA ALA A 421 -5.56 -2.94 -15.41
C ALA A 421 -5.49 -4.18 -16.33
N ILE A 422 -4.34 -4.45 -16.97
CA ILE A 422 -4.11 -5.70 -17.70
C ILE A 422 -4.29 -6.90 -16.76
N SER A 423 -3.67 -6.86 -15.58
CA SER A 423 -3.73 -7.96 -14.60
C SER A 423 -5.16 -8.24 -14.11
N SER A 424 -6.00 -7.21 -13.94
CA SER A 424 -7.39 -7.40 -13.52
C SER A 424 -8.31 -7.88 -14.65
N LEU A 425 -8.05 -7.46 -15.89
CA LEU A 425 -8.86 -7.83 -17.07
C LEU A 425 -8.47 -9.18 -17.69
N ALA A 426 -7.23 -9.65 -17.54
CA ALA A 426 -6.73 -10.84 -18.25
C ALA A 426 -7.55 -12.13 -18.01
N LYS A 427 -8.09 -12.33 -16.80
CA LYS A 427 -8.97 -13.47 -16.48
C LYS A 427 -10.29 -13.48 -17.30
N HIS A 428 -10.63 -12.36 -17.93
CA HIS A 428 -11.86 -12.14 -18.71
C HIS A 428 -11.60 -12.01 -20.21
N ILE A 429 -10.37 -12.31 -20.69
CA ILE A 429 -9.91 -12.06 -22.07
C ILE A 429 -10.62 -12.87 -23.16
N GLU A 430 -11.50 -13.82 -22.81
CA GLU A 430 -12.33 -14.54 -23.77
C GLU A 430 -13.32 -13.63 -24.51
N ASP A 431 -13.66 -12.46 -23.95
CA ASP A 431 -14.34 -11.41 -24.71
C ASP A 431 -13.38 -10.75 -25.72
N LYS A 432 -13.76 -10.81 -26.99
CA LYS A 432 -13.01 -10.23 -28.10
C LYS A 432 -12.79 -8.72 -27.95
N ASP A 433 -13.75 -8.00 -27.37
CA ASP A 433 -13.65 -6.55 -27.18
C ASP A 433 -12.62 -6.23 -26.08
N LEU A 434 -12.51 -7.07 -25.04
CA LEU A 434 -11.45 -6.98 -24.03
C LEU A 434 -10.07 -7.32 -24.58
N LYS A 435 -9.97 -8.29 -25.49
CA LYS A 435 -8.69 -8.60 -26.13
C LYS A 435 -8.11 -7.40 -26.89
N GLU A 436 -8.92 -6.66 -27.66
CA GLU A 436 -8.43 -5.47 -28.39
C GLU A 436 -7.96 -4.35 -27.43
N VAL A 437 -8.67 -4.17 -26.30
CA VAL A 437 -8.28 -3.24 -25.23
C VAL A 437 -6.93 -3.62 -24.63
N ILE A 438 -6.75 -4.90 -24.27
CA ILE A 438 -5.53 -5.43 -23.67
C ILE A 438 -4.35 -5.36 -24.65
N ASP A 439 -4.57 -5.69 -25.93
CA ASP A 439 -3.54 -5.58 -26.97
C ASP A 439 -3.01 -4.12 -27.08
N LYS A 440 -3.89 -3.11 -27.00
CA LYS A 440 -3.51 -1.68 -26.98
C LYS A 440 -2.74 -1.30 -25.72
N ALA A 441 -3.16 -1.79 -24.56
CA ALA A 441 -2.48 -1.55 -23.28
C ALA A 441 -1.07 -2.17 -23.24
N LEU A 442 -0.91 -3.37 -23.81
CA LEU A 442 0.39 -4.00 -23.99
C LEU A 442 1.26 -3.22 -24.98
N MET A 443 0.71 -2.73 -26.08
CA MET A 443 1.42 -1.85 -27.02
C MET A 443 1.88 -0.53 -26.37
N PHE A 444 1.08 0.06 -25.48
CA PHE A 444 1.49 1.23 -24.68
C PHE A 444 2.73 0.89 -23.84
N LEU A 445 2.70 -0.20 -23.07
CA LEU A 445 3.84 -0.63 -22.25
C LEU A 445 5.09 -0.94 -23.09
N GLU A 446 4.93 -1.63 -24.22
CA GLU A 446 6.02 -1.86 -25.17
C GLU A 446 6.66 -0.55 -25.66
N ASN A 447 5.85 0.48 -25.95
CA ASN A 447 6.35 1.76 -26.43
C ASN A 447 7.05 2.55 -25.31
N GLN A 448 6.50 2.54 -24.08
CA GLN A 448 7.15 3.15 -22.91
C GLN A 448 8.55 2.58 -22.69
N TYR A 449 8.73 1.26 -22.81
CA TYR A 449 10.06 0.66 -22.73
C TYR A 449 10.97 1.09 -23.89
N LYS A 450 10.49 1.02 -25.14
CA LYS A 450 11.29 1.32 -26.35
C LYS A 450 11.79 2.77 -26.40
N GLU A 451 10.97 3.72 -25.94
CA GLU A 451 11.31 5.15 -25.96
C GLU A 451 12.32 5.52 -24.87
N ASN A 452 12.24 4.87 -23.70
CA ASN A 452 12.99 5.25 -22.51
C ASN A 452 14.14 4.29 -22.13
N ASN A 453 14.24 3.13 -22.79
CA ASN A 453 15.09 2.00 -22.40
C ASN A 453 14.82 1.57 -20.94
N GLY A 454 13.54 1.35 -20.62
CA GLY A 454 13.04 0.97 -19.30
C GLY A 454 11.70 1.63 -18.97
N PHE A 455 11.13 1.29 -17.82
CA PHE A 455 9.84 1.85 -17.37
C PHE A 455 10.06 3.08 -16.48
N ILE A 456 9.76 4.27 -17.01
CA ILE A 456 9.90 5.55 -16.32
C ILE A 456 8.55 5.99 -15.74
N SER A 457 8.44 6.06 -14.42
CA SER A 457 7.31 6.66 -13.70
C SER A 457 7.83 7.83 -12.85
N ASP A 458 7.08 8.92 -12.75
CA ASP A 458 7.50 10.19 -12.13
C ASP A 458 8.92 10.67 -12.53
N GLY A 459 9.27 10.47 -13.80
CA GLY A 459 10.54 10.87 -14.39
C GLY A 459 11.75 10.00 -14.03
N ASN A 460 11.56 8.88 -13.32
CA ASN A 460 12.63 7.96 -12.93
C ASN A 460 12.35 6.50 -13.31
N LEU A 461 13.39 5.76 -13.68
CA LEU A 461 13.35 4.29 -13.73
C LEU A 461 13.22 3.75 -12.29
N ASN A 462 12.18 2.96 -12.02
CA ASN A 462 11.95 2.39 -10.69
C ASN A 462 11.60 0.89 -10.76
N SER A 463 11.77 0.20 -9.63
CA SER A 463 11.56 -1.25 -9.53
C SER A 463 10.08 -1.65 -9.53
N GLU A 464 9.22 -0.77 -9.02
CA GLU A 464 7.81 -1.00 -8.76
C GLU A 464 6.99 -1.05 -10.05
N SER A 465 7.15 -0.05 -10.92
CA SER A 465 6.54 -0.03 -12.25
C SER A 465 6.99 -1.21 -13.11
N LEU A 466 8.27 -1.58 -13.03
CA LEU A 466 8.79 -2.78 -13.69
C LEU A 466 8.16 -4.07 -13.11
N SER A 467 7.99 -4.13 -11.80
CA SER A 467 7.33 -5.25 -11.11
C SER A 467 5.87 -5.40 -11.54
N GLN A 468 5.12 -4.31 -11.64
CA GLN A 468 3.74 -4.34 -12.14
C GLN A 468 3.68 -4.85 -13.59
N VAL A 469 4.60 -4.43 -14.47
CA VAL A 469 4.65 -4.95 -15.85
C VAL A 469 4.97 -6.45 -15.88
N ILE A 470 5.90 -6.93 -15.06
CA ILE A 470 6.21 -8.37 -14.95
C ILE A 470 4.96 -9.15 -14.54
N ILE A 471 4.21 -8.68 -13.54
CA ILE A 471 2.94 -9.29 -13.12
C ILE A 471 1.95 -9.29 -14.30
N ALA A 472 1.74 -8.16 -14.97
CA ALA A 472 0.82 -8.05 -16.10
C ALA A 472 1.15 -9.02 -17.24
N LEU A 473 2.43 -9.23 -17.54
CA LEU A 473 2.87 -10.19 -18.57
C LEU A 473 2.57 -11.64 -18.15
N THR A 474 2.83 -12.01 -16.89
CA THR A 474 2.50 -13.36 -16.38
C THR A 474 0.99 -13.64 -16.42
N TYR A 475 0.15 -12.61 -16.23
CA TYR A 475 -1.31 -12.73 -16.38
C TYR A 475 -1.78 -12.90 -17.83
N LEU A 476 -0.95 -12.57 -18.82
CA LEU A 476 -1.23 -12.77 -20.26
C LEU A 476 -0.52 -14.01 -20.84
N ASP A 477 0.04 -14.88 -19.99
CA ASP A 477 0.93 -15.99 -20.35
C ASP A 477 2.19 -15.59 -21.18
N ILE A 478 2.57 -14.32 -21.14
CA ILE A 478 3.75 -13.79 -21.84
C ILE A 478 4.97 -13.92 -20.92
N ASP A 479 6.03 -14.58 -21.41
CA ASP A 479 7.28 -14.74 -20.68
C ASP A 479 7.99 -13.39 -20.42
N PRO A 480 8.10 -12.93 -19.17
CA PRO A 480 8.79 -11.67 -18.85
C PRO A 480 10.31 -11.77 -19.01
N SER A 481 10.89 -12.97 -19.05
CA SER A 481 12.32 -13.18 -19.30
C SER A 481 12.70 -13.01 -20.78
N ASN A 482 11.71 -12.97 -21.68
CA ASN A 482 11.89 -12.68 -23.10
C ASN A 482 10.82 -11.71 -23.63
N PHE A 483 10.61 -10.60 -22.94
CA PHE A 483 9.72 -9.54 -23.42
C PHE A 483 10.34 -8.83 -24.63
N ARG A 484 10.06 -9.34 -25.83
CA ARG A 484 10.59 -8.82 -27.11
C ARG A 484 12.12 -8.83 -27.20
N GLY A 485 12.77 -9.87 -26.65
CA GLY A 485 14.23 -9.99 -26.60
C GLY A 485 14.88 -9.27 -25.41
N ILE A 486 14.09 -8.92 -24.39
CA ILE A 486 14.53 -8.22 -23.19
C ILE A 486 14.13 -9.06 -21.96
N ASN A 487 15.09 -9.38 -21.11
CA ASN A 487 14.84 -10.07 -19.86
C ASN A 487 14.47 -9.06 -18.76
N LEU A 488 13.16 -8.89 -18.53
CA LEU A 488 12.66 -7.98 -17.50
C LEU A 488 12.98 -8.46 -16.07
N ILE A 489 13.18 -9.77 -15.88
CA ILE A 489 13.59 -10.33 -14.58
C ILE A 489 15.05 -9.95 -14.27
N GLU A 490 15.95 -10.02 -15.25
CA GLU A 490 17.32 -9.48 -15.11
C GLU A 490 17.32 -7.96 -14.88
N GLU A 491 16.48 -7.20 -15.59
CA GLU A 491 16.34 -5.76 -15.36
C GLU A 491 15.85 -5.45 -13.93
N LEU A 492 14.94 -6.25 -13.37
CA LEU A 492 14.48 -6.10 -11.98
C LEU A 492 15.62 -6.37 -10.99
N PHE A 493 16.47 -7.36 -11.26
CA PHE A 493 17.64 -7.63 -10.42
C PHE A 493 18.72 -6.54 -10.44
N ARG A 494 18.66 -5.56 -11.34
CA ARG A 494 19.52 -4.35 -11.27
C ARG A 494 19.19 -3.44 -10.09
N PHE A 495 17.98 -3.56 -9.52
CA PHE A 495 17.53 -2.86 -8.31
C PHE A 495 17.79 -3.65 -7.03
N LYS A 496 18.33 -4.87 -7.11
CA LYS A 496 18.61 -5.72 -5.95
C LYS A 496 19.86 -5.24 -5.21
N THR A 497 19.74 -5.04 -3.90
CA THR A 497 20.83 -4.62 -3.02
C THR A 497 21.63 -5.81 -2.46
N ASP A 498 22.72 -5.51 -1.74
CA ASP A 498 23.54 -6.50 -1.03
C ASP A 498 22.76 -7.28 0.05
N GLU A 499 21.66 -6.70 0.57
CA GLU A 499 20.73 -7.36 1.50
C GLU A 499 19.78 -8.36 0.80
N ASN A 500 19.87 -8.49 -0.53
CA ASN A 500 18.94 -9.25 -1.38
C ASN A 500 17.49 -8.71 -1.39
N LYS A 501 17.31 -7.46 -0.97
CA LYS A 501 16.08 -6.68 -1.08
C LYS A 501 16.16 -5.76 -2.30
N PHE A 502 15.11 -4.99 -2.60
CA PHE A 502 15.06 -4.12 -3.77
C PHE A 502 14.98 -2.64 -3.38
N SER A 503 15.66 -1.79 -4.14
CA SER A 503 15.64 -0.34 -4.00
C SER A 503 14.65 0.30 -4.97
N HIS A 504 14.02 1.41 -4.59
CA HIS A 504 13.12 2.17 -5.47
C HIS A 504 13.85 2.60 -6.77
N LEU A 505 14.98 3.31 -6.64
CA LEU A 505 15.84 3.68 -7.78
C LEU A 505 17.14 2.88 -7.79
N LEU A 506 17.75 2.75 -8.98
CA LEU A 506 19.05 2.07 -9.15
C LEU A 506 20.14 2.65 -8.24
N GLY A 507 20.81 1.78 -7.49
CA GLY A 507 21.96 2.13 -6.65
C GLY A 507 21.62 2.87 -5.35
N GLN A 508 20.35 2.82 -4.91
CA GLN A 508 19.93 3.24 -3.58
C GLN A 508 19.96 2.07 -2.58
N GLU A 509 19.78 2.38 -1.29
CA GLU A 509 19.43 1.38 -0.27
C GLU A 509 18.07 0.75 -0.58
N PHE A 510 17.76 -0.39 0.05
CA PHE A 510 16.48 -1.05 -0.18
C PHE A 510 15.32 -0.19 0.33
N ASP A 511 14.18 -0.28 -0.35
CA ASP A 511 12.90 0.27 0.08
C ASP A 511 11.91 -0.88 0.35
N ASN A 512 11.01 -0.70 1.33
CA ASN A 512 10.07 -1.74 1.72
C ASN A 512 9.05 -2.02 0.61
N MET A 513 8.49 -0.98 -0.02
CA MET A 513 7.48 -1.11 -1.07
C MET A 513 8.10 -1.65 -2.37
N ALA A 514 9.30 -1.19 -2.71
CA ALA A 514 10.11 -1.78 -3.78
C ALA A 514 10.34 -3.27 -3.56
N THR A 515 10.70 -3.66 -2.33
CA THR A 515 10.94 -5.06 -1.96
C THR A 515 9.67 -5.91 -1.98
N GLU A 516 8.54 -5.37 -1.51
CA GLU A 516 7.24 -6.03 -1.57
C GLU A 516 6.82 -6.30 -3.03
N GLN A 517 6.78 -5.25 -3.86
CA GLN A 517 6.32 -5.35 -5.25
C GLN A 517 7.25 -6.25 -6.10
N ALA A 518 8.57 -6.14 -5.92
CA ALA A 518 9.51 -7.01 -6.61
C ALA A 518 9.34 -8.48 -6.22
N ASN A 519 9.08 -8.79 -4.95
CA ASN A 519 8.82 -10.18 -4.54
C ASN A 519 7.46 -10.69 -5.05
N LEU A 520 6.42 -9.85 -5.10
CA LEU A 520 5.15 -10.21 -5.76
C LEU A 520 5.36 -10.52 -7.26
N ALA A 521 6.19 -9.75 -7.96
CA ALA A 521 6.54 -10.03 -9.36
C ALA A 521 7.36 -11.32 -9.54
N LEU A 522 8.31 -11.61 -8.65
CA LEU A 522 9.05 -12.88 -8.67
C LEU A 522 8.15 -14.09 -8.39
N ILE A 523 7.18 -13.97 -7.48
CA ILE A 523 6.19 -15.01 -7.19
C ILE A 523 5.25 -15.21 -8.38
N ALA A 524 4.78 -14.13 -9.01
CA ALA A 524 3.98 -14.22 -10.22
C ALA A 524 4.73 -14.94 -11.35
N TYR A 525 6.03 -14.66 -11.49
CA TYR A 525 6.89 -15.36 -12.45
C TYR A 525 7.11 -16.83 -12.07
N ASP A 526 7.34 -17.18 -10.80
CA ASP A 526 7.39 -18.59 -10.36
C ASP A 526 6.12 -19.35 -10.73
N LYS A 527 4.94 -18.77 -10.48
CA LYS A 527 3.64 -19.37 -10.79
C LYS A 527 3.40 -19.49 -12.30
N TYR A 528 3.82 -18.50 -13.09
CA TYR A 528 3.83 -18.60 -14.55
C TYR A 528 4.71 -19.75 -15.03
N LEU A 529 5.89 -19.95 -14.44
CA LEU A 529 6.83 -20.99 -14.83
C LEU A 529 6.30 -22.39 -14.50
N SER A 530 5.64 -22.58 -13.37
CA SER A 530 5.02 -23.87 -12.97
C SER A 530 3.65 -24.12 -13.61
N GLY A 531 2.94 -23.07 -14.02
CA GLY A 531 1.55 -23.14 -14.47
C GLY A 531 0.53 -23.10 -13.31
N ASP A 532 0.94 -22.64 -12.12
CA ASP A 532 0.10 -22.62 -10.91
C ASP A 532 -0.89 -21.42 -10.86
N GLY A 533 -1.39 -20.97 -12.01
CA GLY A 533 -2.38 -19.87 -12.10
C GLY A 533 -1.85 -18.49 -11.69
N TYR A 534 -2.77 -17.56 -11.43
CA TYR A 534 -2.43 -16.14 -11.25
C TYR A 534 -1.96 -15.80 -9.82
N LEU A 535 -1.22 -14.68 -9.66
CA LEU A 535 -0.55 -14.27 -8.41
C LEU A 535 -1.43 -14.34 -7.15
N TYR A 536 -2.66 -13.84 -7.23
CA TYR A 536 -3.59 -13.76 -6.09
C TYR A 536 -4.58 -14.93 -6.01
N GLU A 537 -4.42 -15.97 -6.84
CA GLU A 537 -5.28 -17.15 -6.80
C GLU A 537 -4.78 -18.19 -5.79
N ASN A 538 -5.72 -18.73 -5.01
CA ASN A 538 -5.49 -19.80 -4.07
C ASN A 538 -6.04 -21.11 -4.67
N LEU A 539 -5.16 -21.96 -5.21
CA LEU A 539 -5.53 -23.22 -5.86
C LEU A 539 -6.02 -24.30 -4.86
N ASP A 540 -5.70 -24.17 -3.56
CA ASP A 540 -6.09 -25.16 -2.53
C ASP A 540 -7.55 -25.02 -2.03
N VAL A 541 -8.32 -24.09 -2.62
CA VAL A 541 -9.71 -23.77 -2.22
C VAL A 541 -10.74 -24.83 -2.63
N GLU A 542 -10.37 -25.85 -3.43
CA GLU A 542 -11.21 -27.06 -3.63
C GLU A 542 -11.64 -27.73 -2.30
N THR A 543 -10.87 -27.51 -1.23
CA THR A 543 -11.17 -27.99 0.13
C THR A 543 -12.39 -27.31 0.78
N ILE A 544 -12.85 -26.16 0.27
CA ILE A 544 -14.01 -25.43 0.82
C ILE A 544 -15.33 -25.89 0.15
N THR A 545 -15.34 -26.14 -1.16
CA THR A 545 -16.54 -26.58 -1.89
C THR A 545 -17.04 -27.96 -1.45
N THR A 546 -16.15 -28.82 -0.96
CA THR A 546 -16.54 -30.09 -0.29
C THR A 546 -17.24 -29.82 1.04
N ASN A 547 -16.71 -28.95 1.90
CA ASN A 547 -17.31 -28.63 3.19
C ASN A 547 -18.68 -27.92 3.07
N ILE A 548 -18.87 -27.02 2.09
CA ILE A 548 -20.18 -26.33 1.91
C ILE A 548 -21.27 -27.31 1.43
N LYS A 549 -20.95 -28.30 0.58
CA LYS A 549 -21.91 -29.36 0.22
C LYS A 549 -22.22 -30.26 1.41
N ASP A 550 -21.19 -30.68 2.13
CA ASP A 550 -21.30 -31.51 3.33
C ASP A 550 -22.08 -30.83 4.48
N GLU A 551 -21.94 -29.51 4.68
CA GLU A 551 -22.69 -28.77 5.70
C GLU A 551 -24.14 -28.52 5.28
N ASN A 552 -24.42 -28.22 4.01
CA ASN A 552 -25.80 -28.08 3.54
C ASN A 552 -26.57 -29.41 3.59
N GLU A 553 -25.96 -30.55 3.20
CA GLU A 553 -26.58 -31.88 3.41
C GLU A 553 -26.77 -32.17 4.92
N LYS A 554 -25.78 -31.86 5.78
CA LYS A 554 -25.91 -32.05 7.23
C LYS A 554 -26.94 -31.13 7.88
N ILE A 555 -27.25 -29.97 7.32
CA ILE A 555 -28.30 -29.07 7.82
C ILE A 555 -29.68 -29.66 7.48
N ASP A 556 -29.91 -30.09 6.23
CA ASP A 556 -31.17 -30.73 5.80
C ASP A 556 -31.44 -32.04 6.57
N ASP A 557 -30.42 -32.87 6.77
CA ASP A 557 -30.52 -34.07 7.61
C ASP A 557 -30.81 -33.74 9.07
N LYS A 558 -30.33 -32.61 9.60
CA LYS A 558 -30.52 -32.22 11.00
C LYS A 558 -31.89 -31.57 11.24
N GLU A 559 -32.42 -30.79 10.31
CA GLU A 559 -33.79 -30.29 10.38
C GLU A 559 -34.81 -31.44 10.24
N SER A 560 -34.63 -32.30 9.24
CA SER A 560 -35.52 -33.45 9.01
C SER A 560 -35.53 -34.43 10.20
N ASN A 561 -34.37 -34.74 10.79
CA ASN A 561 -34.30 -35.55 12.01
C ASN A 561 -34.92 -34.83 13.22
N ASN A 562 -34.72 -33.52 13.40
CA ASN A 562 -35.34 -32.77 14.50
C ASN A 562 -36.88 -32.75 14.40
N LEU A 563 -37.42 -32.60 13.19
CA LEU A 563 -38.86 -32.76 12.91
C LEU A 563 -39.34 -34.19 13.22
N LEU A 564 -38.56 -35.22 12.87
CA LEU A 564 -38.88 -36.61 13.20
C LEU A 564 -38.91 -36.84 14.73
N PHE A 565 -37.90 -36.40 15.46
CA PHE A 565 -37.83 -36.53 16.92
C PHE A 565 -38.90 -35.71 17.65
N ALA A 566 -39.24 -34.51 17.18
CA ALA A 566 -40.35 -33.72 17.71
C ALA A 566 -41.71 -34.43 17.53
N SER A 567 -41.93 -35.08 16.39
CA SER A 567 -43.15 -35.87 16.13
C SER A 567 -43.23 -37.14 17.00
N ILE A 568 -42.11 -37.85 17.21
CA ILE A 568 -42.05 -39.04 18.08
C ILE A 568 -42.26 -38.65 19.55
N GLY A 569 -41.67 -37.54 20.01
CA GLY A 569 -41.84 -37.03 21.37
C GLY A 569 -43.28 -36.63 21.69
N THR A 570 -43.96 -35.94 20.77
CA THR A 570 -45.37 -35.54 20.93
C THR A 570 -46.32 -36.75 20.91
N ILE A 571 -46.14 -37.70 19.99
CA ILE A 571 -46.91 -38.97 19.98
C ILE A 571 -46.74 -39.75 21.29
N SER A 572 -45.51 -39.80 21.83
CA SER A 572 -45.20 -40.51 23.07
C SER A 572 -45.88 -39.87 24.29
N LEU A 573 -45.88 -38.54 24.39
CA LEU A 573 -46.61 -37.80 25.42
C LEU A 573 -48.12 -37.98 25.31
N CYS A 574 -48.70 -37.99 24.10
CA CYS A 574 -50.11 -38.27 23.88
C CYS A 574 -50.50 -39.71 24.29
N LEU A 575 -49.66 -40.71 24.01
CA LEU A 575 -49.88 -42.10 24.44
C LEU A 575 -49.82 -42.25 25.96
N ILE A 576 -48.85 -41.62 26.63
CA ILE A 576 -48.76 -41.63 28.10
C ILE A 576 -49.99 -40.95 28.72
N ALA A 577 -50.40 -39.79 28.21
CA ALA A 577 -51.60 -39.09 28.66
C ALA A 577 -52.87 -39.92 28.45
N TYR A 578 -53.00 -40.62 27.32
CA TYR A 578 -54.12 -41.52 27.03
C TYR A 578 -54.16 -42.72 27.98
N VAL A 579 -53.02 -43.37 28.26
CA VAL A 579 -52.93 -44.49 29.22
C VAL A 579 -53.28 -44.05 30.64
N VAL A 580 -52.80 -42.88 31.08
CA VAL A 580 -53.14 -42.29 32.38
C VAL A 580 -54.63 -41.95 32.45
N TYR A 581 -55.20 -41.33 31.42
CA TYR A 581 -56.63 -41.03 31.32
C TYR A 581 -57.48 -42.32 31.39
N ARG A 582 -57.10 -43.36 30.65
CA ARG A 582 -57.84 -44.64 30.63
C ARG A 582 -57.75 -45.39 31.97
N LYS A 583 -56.58 -45.39 32.63
CA LYS A 583 -56.46 -45.91 34.02
C LYS A 583 -57.32 -45.12 35.00
N LYS A 584 -57.37 -43.79 34.89
CA LYS A 584 -58.19 -42.95 35.77
C LYS A 584 -59.69 -43.16 35.54
N LYS A 585 -60.13 -43.39 34.30
CA LYS A 585 -61.52 -43.69 33.95
C LYS A 585 -61.98 -45.07 34.47
N ASN A 586 -61.14 -46.10 34.39
CA ASN A 586 -61.46 -47.44 34.87
C ASN A 586 -61.43 -47.60 36.40
N ASN A 587 -60.94 -46.60 37.14
CA ASN A 587 -61.00 -46.56 38.62
C ASN A 587 -62.20 -45.75 39.14
N ILE A 588 -63.13 -45.33 38.27
CA ILE A 588 -64.31 -44.51 38.59
C ILE A 588 -65.63 -45.22 38.13
N SER A 589 -65.53 -46.49 37.72
CA SER A 589 -66.66 -47.36 37.34
C SER A 589 -66.83 -48.52 38.31
#